data_AF-A0A6P7I0W5-F1
#
_entry.id   AF-A0A6P7I0W5-F1
#
_cell.length_a   1.000
_cell.length_b   1.000
_cell.length_c   1.000
_cell.angle_alpha   90.00
_cell.angle_beta   90.00
_cell.angle_gamma   90.00
#
_symmetry.space_group_name_H-M   'P 1'
#
loop_
_entity.id
_entity.type
_entity.pdbx_description
1 polymer ?
#
loop_
_entity_poly.entity_id
_entity_poly.type
_entity_poly.pdbx_seq_one_letter_code
_entity_poly.pdbx_strand_id
1 'polypeptide(L)'
;MDVKVFLLLGLTGLVSCDLPFKRRCIDPEDTNTAAQPTVCSNYKNIESIYGEIATLKNKVSFLEAQKQIASGNFNQTEKRLDETEKQLRENKGTVQNLETRTEAAFNDTKELLRLHKSELSNLNTTAQNLQLRLEARLTATKTNLEAEVEKIKNTDKALEAKLTEQANKFLNVEDQLGKVKAAVNTWQKVAFSASITEGANIFTGPSRSILSSTLVFNNVFTNIGNAYNSQTGIFTAPVKGVYQFTFMTFGYNSYTSGAILVKNGIYQVSTWEFKGPDYSDTASNTVILQLNQNDTVNMILWQGGKIHAGVFSGFLLFTVS
;
A
#
# COMPACT_ATOMS: atom_id res chain seq x y z
N MET A 1 -6.16 102.63 -18.69
CA MET A 1 -5.82 103.72 -19.62
C MET A 1 -7.05 104.59 -19.79
N ASP A 2 -6.79 105.86 -19.54
CA ASP A 2 -7.65 107.03 -19.54
C ASP A 2 -8.52 107.30 -20.77
N VAL A 3 -9.72 107.82 -20.46
CA VAL A 3 -10.32 109.07 -20.96
C VAL A 3 -10.63 109.18 -22.46
N LYS A 4 -11.93 109.38 -22.77
CA LYS A 4 -12.42 110.67 -23.26
C LYS A 4 -13.93 110.84 -23.11
N VAL A 5 -14.26 111.82 -22.27
CA VAL A 5 -15.52 112.54 -22.11
C VAL A 5 -15.76 113.40 -23.35
N PHE A 6 -17.01 113.57 -23.77
CA PHE A 6 -17.54 114.88 -24.14
C PHE A 6 -19.06 114.96 -23.89
N LEU A 7 -19.42 115.97 -23.11
CA LEU A 7 -20.74 116.40 -22.69
C LEU A 7 -21.05 117.71 -23.43
N LEU A 8 -22.25 117.93 -23.94
CA LEU A 8 -22.83 119.27 -24.19
C LEU A 8 -24.36 119.09 -24.40
N LEU A 9 -25.18 119.43 -23.41
CA LEU A 9 -25.87 120.73 -23.25
C LEU A 9 -26.72 121.05 -24.50
N GLY A 10 -28.05 120.97 -24.48
CA GLY A 10 -28.95 121.62 -23.54
C GLY A 10 -29.36 122.97 -24.12
N LEU A 11 -30.51 123.03 -24.82
CA LEU A 11 -31.23 124.27 -25.06
C LEU A 11 -32.75 124.03 -25.05
N THR A 12 -33.35 124.49 -23.96
CA THR A 12 -34.77 124.76 -23.79
C THR A 12 -35.21 125.90 -24.72
N GLY A 13 -36.41 125.79 -25.27
CA GLY A 13 -37.05 126.85 -26.05
C GLY A 13 -38.54 126.57 -26.22
N LEU A 14 -39.29 126.69 -25.13
CA LEU A 14 -40.73 126.93 -25.13
C LEU A 14 -41.01 128.24 -25.87
N VAL A 15 -41.85 128.21 -26.91
CA VAL A 15 -42.86 129.25 -27.12
C VAL A 15 -44.13 128.57 -27.60
N SER A 16 -45.08 128.42 -26.67
CA SER A 16 -46.50 128.31 -26.99
C SER A 16 -46.92 129.46 -27.88
N CYS A 17 -47.54 129.15 -29.02
CA CYS A 17 -48.55 130.03 -29.59
C CYS A 17 -49.91 129.38 -29.34
N ASP A 18 -50.47 129.64 -28.16
CA ASP A 18 -51.91 129.51 -27.96
C ASP A 18 -52.61 130.58 -28.81
N LEU A 19 -53.40 130.10 -29.77
CA LEU A 19 -54.31 130.89 -30.60
C LEU A 19 -55.42 131.52 -29.73
N PRO A 20 -55.95 132.69 -30.14
CA PRO A 20 -57.38 132.86 -29.99
C PRO A 20 -58.01 133.46 -31.24
N PHE A 21 -58.44 132.60 -32.17
CA PHE A 21 -59.60 132.90 -33.00
C PHE A 21 -60.67 131.85 -32.72
N LYS A 22 -61.36 132.01 -31.58
CA LYS A 22 -62.59 131.26 -31.29
C LYS A 22 -63.71 131.91 -32.13
N ARG A 23 -63.95 131.41 -33.35
CA ARG A 23 -65.18 131.75 -34.08
C ARG A 23 -66.32 130.86 -33.56
N ARG A 24 -67.35 131.47 -32.96
CA ARG A 24 -68.67 130.83 -32.79
C ARG A 24 -69.43 130.99 -34.11
N CYS A 25 -69.72 129.89 -34.80
CA CYS A 25 -70.64 129.89 -35.93
C CYS A 25 -72.07 129.69 -35.42
N ILE A 26 -72.96 130.59 -35.80
CA ILE A 26 -74.42 130.45 -35.69
C ILE A 26 -74.90 130.48 -37.14
N ASP A 27 -75.14 129.31 -37.74
CA ASP A 27 -75.71 129.24 -39.10
C ASP A 27 -77.24 129.07 -38.97
N PRO A 28 -78.05 129.84 -39.73
CA PRO A 28 -79.48 129.57 -39.87
C PRO A 28 -79.69 128.34 -40.77
N GLU A 29 -80.67 127.52 -40.41
CA GLU A 29 -81.20 126.43 -41.22
C GLU A 29 -81.66 126.96 -42.60
N ASP A 30 -81.18 126.38 -43.70
CA ASP A 30 -81.85 125.26 -44.39
C ASP A 30 -81.67 125.25 -45.93
N THR A 31 -81.67 124.02 -46.45
CA THR A 31 -81.99 123.56 -47.83
C THR A 31 -81.19 124.00 -49.09
N ASN A 32 -80.41 123.04 -49.60
CA ASN A 32 -80.51 122.46 -50.96
C ASN A 32 -80.14 123.31 -52.20
N THR A 33 -78.86 123.29 -52.62
CA THR A 33 -78.34 122.89 -53.96
C THR A 33 -76.90 123.39 -54.16
N ALA A 34 -76.05 122.54 -54.77
CA ALA A 34 -74.67 122.76 -55.25
C ALA A 34 -74.06 124.17 -55.02
N ALA A 35 -73.46 124.39 -53.86
CA ALA A 35 -72.74 125.62 -53.53
C ALA A 35 -71.54 125.33 -52.64
N GLN A 36 -70.49 126.12 -52.86
CA GLN A 36 -69.15 125.99 -52.33
C GLN A 36 -69.10 125.81 -50.79
N PRO A 37 -68.11 125.05 -50.27
CA PRO A 37 -67.95 124.85 -48.83
C PRO A 37 -67.83 126.19 -48.10
N THR A 38 -68.57 126.33 -47.00
CA THR A 38 -68.55 127.53 -46.14
C THR A 38 -67.35 127.48 -45.17
N VAL A 39 -66.99 128.64 -44.61
CA VAL A 39 -65.87 128.75 -43.65
C VAL A 39 -66.04 127.78 -42.46
N CYS A 40 -67.29 127.49 -42.03
CA CYS A 40 -67.55 126.60 -40.92
C CYS A 40 -67.55 125.10 -41.30
N SER A 41 -67.93 124.73 -42.54
CA SER A 41 -67.74 123.35 -43.03
C SER A 41 -66.25 123.00 -43.14
N ASN A 42 -65.40 123.96 -43.54
CA ASN A 42 -63.95 123.78 -43.53
C ASN A 42 -63.39 123.54 -42.13
N TYR A 43 -63.93 124.20 -41.08
CA TYR A 43 -63.49 123.99 -39.70
C TYR A 43 -63.87 122.60 -39.16
N LYS A 44 -65.10 122.12 -39.39
CA LYS A 44 -65.51 120.75 -39.03
C LYS A 44 -64.72 119.68 -39.78
N ASN A 45 -64.43 119.92 -41.07
CA ASN A 45 -63.55 119.03 -41.84
C ASN A 45 -62.14 119.00 -41.26
N ILE A 46 -61.62 120.14 -40.82
CA ILE A 46 -60.32 120.24 -40.14
C ILE A 46 -60.34 119.48 -38.80
N GLU A 47 -61.37 119.61 -37.96
CA GLU A 47 -61.51 118.81 -36.73
C GLU A 47 -61.60 117.30 -37.00
N SER A 48 -62.35 116.89 -38.04
CA SER A 48 -62.43 115.49 -38.47
C SER A 48 -61.08 114.97 -38.94
N ILE A 49 -60.36 115.76 -39.75
CA ILE A 49 -58.99 115.46 -40.19
C ILE A 49 -58.06 115.36 -38.99
N TYR A 50 -58.14 116.26 -38.01
CA TYR A 50 -57.33 116.19 -36.79
C TYR A 50 -57.68 114.96 -35.92
N GLY A 51 -58.95 114.55 -35.86
CA GLY A 51 -59.39 113.32 -35.19
C GLY A 51 -58.92 112.04 -35.89
N GLU A 52 -58.95 112.02 -37.24
CA GLU A 52 -58.38 110.94 -38.05
C GLU A 52 -56.86 110.90 -37.92
N ILE A 53 -56.16 112.05 -37.90
CA ILE A 53 -54.72 112.15 -37.64
C ILE A 53 -54.38 111.63 -36.24
N ALA A 54 -55.18 111.95 -35.22
CA ALA A 54 -54.96 111.42 -33.86
C ALA A 54 -55.15 109.89 -33.82
N THR A 55 -56.18 109.38 -34.50
CA THR A 55 -56.43 107.93 -34.63
C THR A 55 -55.31 107.23 -35.39
N LEU A 56 -54.81 107.83 -36.46
CA LEU A 56 -53.66 107.34 -37.23
C LEU A 56 -52.38 107.37 -36.39
N LYS A 57 -52.11 108.44 -35.64
CA LYS A 57 -50.98 108.51 -34.70
C LYS A 57 -51.04 107.40 -33.65
N ASN A 58 -52.22 107.13 -33.09
CA ASN A 58 -52.41 106.04 -32.13
C ASN A 58 -52.14 104.66 -32.77
N LYS A 59 -52.63 104.43 -34.00
CA LYS A 59 -52.34 103.19 -34.75
C LYS A 59 -50.86 103.06 -35.08
N VAL A 60 -50.19 104.14 -35.49
CA VAL A 60 -48.75 104.16 -35.76
C VAL A 60 -47.98 103.83 -34.48
N SER A 61 -48.30 104.46 -33.36
CA SER A 61 -47.66 104.17 -32.07
C SER A 61 -47.86 102.71 -31.62
N PHE A 62 -49.06 102.16 -31.83
CA PHE A 62 -49.34 100.74 -31.54
C PHE A 62 -48.55 99.79 -32.46
N LEU A 63 -48.49 100.08 -33.76
CA LEU A 63 -47.71 99.31 -34.72
C LEU A 63 -46.20 99.39 -34.43
N GLU A 64 -45.71 100.55 -33.99
CA GLU A 64 -44.33 100.72 -33.54
C GLU A 64 -44.04 99.88 -32.28
N ALA A 65 -44.95 99.85 -31.31
CA ALA A 65 -44.84 98.99 -30.13
C ALA A 65 -44.84 97.49 -30.49
N GLN A 66 -45.75 97.06 -31.37
CA GLN A 66 -45.76 95.68 -31.87
C GLN A 66 -44.49 95.32 -32.65
N LYS A 67 -43.97 96.23 -33.48
CA LYS A 67 -42.70 96.05 -34.18
C LYS A 67 -41.54 95.84 -33.21
N GLN A 68 -41.47 96.63 -32.14
CA GLN A 68 -40.43 96.48 -31.11
C GLN A 68 -40.53 95.13 -30.39
N ILE A 69 -41.74 94.70 -30.01
CA ILE A 69 -41.97 93.38 -29.40
C ILE A 69 -41.55 92.26 -30.37
N ALA A 70 -41.96 92.35 -31.64
CA ALA A 70 -41.62 91.36 -32.65
C ALA A 70 -40.10 91.29 -32.88
N SER A 71 -39.42 92.44 -32.92
CA SER A 71 -37.96 92.51 -33.01
C SER A 71 -37.27 91.89 -31.78
N GLY A 72 -37.80 92.11 -30.58
CA GLY A 72 -37.28 91.49 -29.35
C GLY A 72 -37.43 89.96 -29.36
N ASN A 73 -38.59 89.46 -29.76
CA ASN A 73 -38.86 88.02 -29.89
C ASN A 73 -37.98 87.37 -30.98
N PHE A 74 -37.76 88.07 -32.10
CA PHE A 74 -36.87 87.62 -33.16
C PHE A 74 -35.43 87.49 -32.66
N ASN A 75 -34.89 88.51 -31.99
CA ASN A 75 -33.55 88.47 -31.40
C ASN A 75 -33.41 87.35 -30.35
N GLN A 76 -34.46 87.09 -29.55
CA GLN A 76 -34.45 85.98 -28.59
C GLN A 76 -34.46 84.62 -29.28
N THR A 77 -35.20 84.49 -30.38
CA THR A 77 -35.26 83.26 -31.18
C THR A 77 -33.93 82.99 -31.87
N GLU A 78 -33.29 84.02 -32.41
CA GLU A 78 -31.95 83.96 -33.01
C GLU A 78 -30.91 83.48 -31.99
N LYS A 79 -30.90 84.04 -30.77
CA LYS A 79 -30.03 83.57 -29.69
C LYS A 79 -30.25 82.09 -29.33
N ARG A 80 -31.51 81.65 -29.23
CA ARG A 80 -31.84 80.24 -28.96
C ARG A 80 -31.42 79.32 -30.10
N LEU A 81 -31.50 79.81 -31.34
CA LEU A 81 -31.03 79.08 -32.52
C LEU A 81 -29.51 78.90 -32.47
N ASP A 82 -28.76 79.97 -32.20
CA ASP A 82 -27.30 79.93 -32.05
C ASP A 82 -26.85 78.95 -30.96
N GLU A 83 -27.52 78.97 -29.79
CA GLU A 83 -27.27 78.02 -28.71
C GLU A 83 -27.56 76.58 -29.12
N THR A 84 -28.66 76.34 -29.83
CA THR A 84 -29.03 75.00 -30.30
C THR A 84 -28.04 74.49 -31.35
N GLU A 85 -27.60 75.34 -32.28
CA GLU A 85 -26.58 74.98 -33.26
C GLU A 85 -25.23 74.67 -32.59
N LYS A 86 -24.86 75.41 -31.54
CA LYS A 86 -23.65 75.14 -30.77
C LYS A 86 -23.74 73.77 -30.09
N GLN A 87 -24.85 73.47 -29.40
CA GLN A 87 -25.08 72.15 -28.79
C GLN A 87 -25.08 71.03 -29.83
N LEU A 88 -25.67 71.26 -31.01
CA LEU A 88 -25.67 70.28 -32.09
C LEU A 88 -24.25 69.97 -32.59
N ARG A 89 -23.39 70.99 -32.70
CA ARG A 89 -21.96 70.83 -33.05
C ARG A 89 -21.22 70.02 -31.98
N GLU A 90 -21.44 70.31 -30.70
CA GLU A 90 -20.83 69.58 -29.57
C GLU A 90 -21.29 68.12 -29.50
N ASN A 91 -22.60 67.88 -29.66
CA ASN A 91 -23.17 66.53 -29.69
C ASN A 91 -22.66 65.73 -30.89
N LYS A 92 -22.53 66.35 -32.08
CA LYS A 92 -21.93 65.71 -33.26
C LYS A 92 -20.50 65.27 -32.98
N GLY A 93 -19.68 66.12 -32.37
CA GLY A 93 -18.31 65.76 -31.99
C GLY A 93 -18.27 64.61 -30.97
N THR A 94 -19.19 64.62 -30.01
CA THR A 94 -19.32 63.54 -29.01
C THR A 94 -19.70 62.21 -29.66
N VAL A 95 -20.66 62.20 -30.59
CA VAL A 95 -21.09 61.00 -31.32
C VAL A 95 -19.94 60.44 -32.16
N GLN A 96 -19.19 61.27 -32.87
CA GLN A 96 -18.03 60.83 -33.66
C GLN A 96 -16.93 60.21 -32.79
N ASN A 97 -16.69 60.77 -31.60
CA ASN A 97 -15.75 60.20 -30.63
C ASN A 97 -16.25 58.84 -30.10
N LEU A 98 -17.53 58.73 -29.75
CA LEU A 98 -18.14 57.47 -29.32
C LEU A 98 -18.08 56.39 -30.40
N GLU A 99 -18.34 56.74 -31.66
CA GLU A 99 -18.24 55.85 -32.82
C GLU A 99 -16.81 55.31 -32.96
N THR A 100 -15.82 56.21 -32.94
CA THR A 100 -14.40 55.83 -33.04
C THR A 100 -13.96 54.92 -31.88
N ARG A 101 -14.38 55.23 -30.65
CA ARG A 101 -14.08 54.41 -29.46
C ARG A 101 -14.75 53.04 -29.51
N THR A 102 -15.96 52.96 -30.03
CA THR A 102 -16.70 51.70 -30.17
C THR A 102 -16.06 50.81 -31.23
N GLU A 103 -15.65 51.39 -32.37
CA GLU A 103 -14.94 50.68 -33.43
C GLU A 103 -13.58 50.15 -32.93
N ALA A 104 -12.83 50.95 -32.17
CA ALA A 104 -11.59 50.51 -31.53
C ALA A 104 -11.83 49.34 -30.57
N ALA A 105 -12.80 49.46 -29.65
CA ALA A 105 -13.14 48.42 -28.70
C ALA A 105 -13.63 47.12 -29.39
N PHE A 106 -14.37 47.25 -30.50
CA PHE A 106 -14.80 46.11 -31.30
C PHE A 106 -13.63 45.38 -31.94
N ASN A 107 -12.68 46.12 -32.52
CA ASN A 107 -11.48 45.55 -33.13
C ASN A 107 -10.56 44.87 -32.08
N ASP A 108 -10.39 45.48 -30.89
CA ASP A 108 -9.67 44.86 -29.77
C ASP A 108 -10.33 43.55 -29.32
N THR A 109 -11.66 43.53 -29.21
CA THR A 109 -12.43 42.32 -28.84
C THR A 109 -12.28 41.22 -29.89
N LYS A 110 -12.29 41.58 -31.18
CA LYS A 110 -12.09 40.65 -32.29
C LYS A 110 -10.70 40.01 -32.24
N GLU A 111 -9.67 40.79 -31.93
CA GLU A 111 -8.31 40.28 -31.79
C GLU A 111 -8.15 39.38 -30.56
N LEU A 112 -8.73 39.78 -29.42
CA LEU A 112 -8.78 38.93 -28.21
C LEU A 112 -9.46 37.59 -28.50
N LEU A 113 -10.58 37.59 -29.24
CA LEU A 113 -11.29 36.37 -29.63
C LEU A 113 -10.42 35.47 -30.52
N ARG A 114 -9.65 36.06 -31.43
CA ARG A 114 -8.70 35.33 -32.29
C ARG A 114 -7.60 34.66 -31.46
N LEU A 115 -7.04 35.38 -30.47
CA LEU A 115 -6.02 34.87 -29.56
C LEU A 115 -6.58 33.72 -28.71
N HIS A 116 -7.72 33.89 -28.05
CA HIS A 116 -8.35 32.84 -27.26
C HIS A 116 -8.68 31.59 -28.09
N LYS A 117 -9.11 31.75 -29.35
CA LYS A 117 -9.33 30.61 -30.26
C LYS A 117 -8.04 29.84 -30.53
N SER A 118 -6.93 30.54 -30.72
CA SER A 118 -5.60 29.94 -30.89
C SER A 118 -5.17 29.19 -29.62
N GLU A 119 -5.33 29.80 -28.46
CA GLU A 119 -5.02 29.17 -27.16
C GLU A 119 -5.87 27.92 -26.90
N LEU A 120 -7.17 27.96 -27.18
CA LEU A 120 -8.05 26.79 -27.07
C LEU A 120 -7.61 25.65 -27.99
N SER A 121 -7.20 25.96 -29.21
CA SER A 121 -6.67 24.95 -30.14
C SER A 121 -5.38 24.32 -29.63
N ASN A 122 -4.48 25.13 -29.07
CA ASN A 122 -3.23 24.65 -28.47
C ASN A 122 -3.51 23.79 -27.24
N LEU A 123 -4.39 24.23 -26.34
CA LEU A 123 -4.79 23.50 -25.15
C LEU A 123 -5.43 22.15 -25.49
N ASN A 124 -6.31 22.12 -26.50
CA ASN A 124 -6.92 20.88 -27.00
C ASN A 124 -5.85 19.91 -27.52
N THR A 125 -4.88 20.42 -28.28
CA THR A 125 -3.76 19.61 -28.79
C THR A 125 -2.89 19.06 -27.65
N THR A 126 -2.61 19.88 -26.62
CA THR A 126 -1.88 19.44 -25.43
C THR A 126 -2.66 18.37 -24.67
N ALA A 127 -3.97 18.52 -24.49
CA ALA A 127 -4.82 17.55 -23.82
C ALA A 127 -4.82 16.19 -24.54
N GLN A 128 -4.97 16.20 -25.88
CA GLN A 128 -4.91 14.99 -26.70
C GLN A 128 -3.54 14.29 -26.60
N ASN A 129 -2.44 15.05 -26.65
CA ASN A 129 -1.09 14.50 -26.50
C ASN A 129 -0.85 13.91 -25.10
N LEU A 130 -1.37 14.54 -24.06
CA LEU A 130 -1.29 14.03 -22.69
C LEU A 130 -2.09 12.72 -22.55
N GLN A 131 -3.29 12.66 -23.13
CA GLN A 131 -4.10 11.45 -23.15
C GLN A 131 -3.35 10.28 -23.81
N LEU A 132 -2.78 10.50 -25.00
CA LEU A 132 -2.00 9.48 -25.71
C LEU A 132 -0.80 8.98 -24.89
N ARG A 133 -0.06 9.90 -24.24
CA ARG A 133 1.07 9.53 -23.37
C ARG A 133 0.62 8.73 -22.16
N LEU A 134 -0.53 9.07 -21.58
CA LEU A 134 -1.08 8.36 -20.43
C LEU A 134 -1.50 6.95 -20.81
N GLU A 135 -2.20 6.77 -21.93
CA GLU A 135 -2.62 5.47 -22.45
C GLU A 135 -1.42 4.57 -22.80
N ALA A 136 -0.38 5.13 -23.42
CA ALA A 136 0.85 4.41 -23.71
C ALA A 136 1.56 3.94 -22.43
N ARG A 137 1.66 4.83 -21.42
CA ARG A 137 2.27 4.49 -20.13
C ARG A 137 1.46 3.46 -19.36
N LEU A 138 0.13 3.57 -19.39
CA LEU A 138 -0.76 2.60 -18.74
C LEU A 138 -0.60 1.21 -19.38
N THR A 139 -0.55 1.16 -20.71
CA THR A 139 -0.36 -0.08 -21.47
C THR A 139 0.99 -0.71 -21.15
N ALA A 140 2.08 0.06 -21.20
CA ALA A 140 3.42 -0.43 -20.87
C ALA A 140 3.50 -0.96 -19.43
N THR A 141 2.89 -0.25 -18.48
CA THR A 141 2.86 -0.68 -17.07
C THR A 141 2.06 -1.97 -16.91
N LYS A 142 0.91 -2.09 -17.59
CA LYS A 142 0.09 -3.29 -17.58
C LYS A 142 0.86 -4.50 -18.11
N THR A 143 1.51 -4.37 -19.27
CA THR A 143 2.30 -5.45 -19.87
C THR A 143 3.46 -5.88 -18.98
N ASN A 144 4.15 -4.93 -18.35
CA ASN A 144 5.23 -5.25 -17.41
C ASN A 144 4.71 -6.01 -16.17
N LEU A 145 3.57 -5.58 -15.61
CA LEU A 145 2.94 -6.26 -14.48
C LEU A 145 2.48 -7.68 -14.86
N GLU A 146 1.89 -7.87 -16.04
CA GLU A 146 1.49 -9.18 -16.54
C GLU A 146 2.69 -10.13 -16.70
N ALA A 147 3.82 -9.63 -17.20
CA ALA A 147 5.06 -10.40 -17.32
C ALA A 147 5.64 -10.80 -15.96
N GLU A 148 5.67 -9.89 -14.98
CA GLU A 148 6.13 -10.21 -13.62
C GLU A 148 5.20 -11.22 -12.92
N VAL A 149 3.89 -11.10 -13.08
CA VAL A 149 2.93 -12.08 -12.55
C VAL A 149 3.18 -13.47 -13.14
N GLU A 150 3.44 -13.56 -14.45
CA GLU A 150 3.73 -14.85 -15.10
C GLU A 150 5.05 -15.45 -14.61
N LYS A 151 6.08 -14.61 -14.40
CA LYS A 151 7.35 -15.05 -13.81
C LYS A 151 7.18 -15.57 -12.38
N ILE A 152 6.36 -14.91 -11.56
CA ILE A 152 6.04 -15.36 -10.20
C ILE A 152 5.33 -16.70 -10.24
N LYS A 153 4.30 -16.87 -11.08
CA LYS A 153 3.57 -18.14 -11.23
C LYS A 153 4.48 -19.31 -11.60
N ASN A 154 5.42 -19.09 -12.53
CA ASN A 154 6.35 -20.14 -12.95
C ASN A 154 7.35 -20.49 -11.84
N THR A 155 7.79 -19.49 -11.07
CA THR A 155 8.66 -19.72 -9.91
C THR A 155 7.94 -20.49 -8.81
N ASP A 156 6.66 -20.18 -8.56
CA ASP A 156 5.82 -20.84 -7.56
C ASP A 156 5.63 -22.32 -7.88
N LYS A 157 5.26 -22.65 -9.12
CA LYS A 157 5.17 -24.04 -9.61
C LYS A 157 6.49 -24.81 -9.44
N ALA A 158 7.62 -24.16 -9.72
CA ALA A 158 8.94 -24.78 -9.57
C ALA A 158 9.28 -25.03 -8.08
N LEU A 159 8.85 -24.14 -7.19
CA LEU A 159 9.04 -24.29 -5.76
C LEU A 159 8.18 -25.43 -5.19
N GLU A 160 6.91 -25.53 -5.59
CA GLU A 160 6.01 -26.63 -5.21
C GLU A 160 6.57 -28.00 -5.62
N ALA A 161 7.11 -28.11 -6.83
CA ALA A 161 7.74 -29.34 -7.32
C ALA A 161 8.95 -29.73 -6.45
N LYS A 162 9.82 -28.77 -6.09
CA LYS A 162 10.96 -29.01 -5.21
C LYS A 162 10.54 -29.40 -3.80
N LEU A 163 9.49 -28.78 -3.26
CA LEU A 163 8.97 -29.11 -1.94
C LEU A 163 8.45 -30.56 -1.90
N THR A 164 7.76 -30.97 -2.95
CA THR A 164 7.27 -32.34 -3.12
C THR A 164 8.43 -33.35 -3.21
N GLU A 165 9.46 -33.02 -4.00
CA GLU A 165 10.66 -33.85 -4.10
C GLU A 165 11.36 -34.01 -2.74
N GLN A 166 11.47 -32.92 -1.98
CA GLN A 166 12.12 -32.94 -0.67
C GLN A 166 11.30 -33.73 0.37
N ALA A 167 9.98 -33.63 0.35
CA ALA A 167 9.09 -34.44 1.19
C ALA A 167 9.28 -35.95 0.92
N ASN A 168 9.35 -36.36 -0.35
CA ASN A 168 9.58 -37.76 -0.71
C ASN A 168 10.96 -38.26 -0.26
N LYS A 169 12.01 -37.43 -0.38
CA LYS A 169 13.34 -37.77 0.15
C LYS A 169 13.32 -37.95 1.67
N PHE A 170 12.58 -37.10 2.39
CA PHE A 170 12.46 -37.19 3.85
C PHE A 170 11.77 -38.50 4.27
N LEU A 171 10.66 -38.86 3.64
CA LEU A 171 9.97 -40.13 3.90
C LEU A 171 10.88 -41.35 3.68
N ASN A 172 11.69 -41.34 2.62
CA ASN A 172 12.64 -42.43 2.38
C ASN A 172 13.72 -42.51 3.49
N VAL A 173 14.21 -41.36 3.98
CA VAL A 173 15.17 -41.33 5.09
C VAL A 173 14.54 -41.85 6.38
N GLU A 174 13.28 -41.48 6.68
CA GLU A 174 12.57 -41.99 7.85
C GLU A 174 12.37 -43.51 7.81
N ASP A 175 12.00 -44.07 6.65
CA ASP A 175 11.89 -45.52 6.45
C ASP A 175 13.24 -46.23 6.67
N GLN A 176 14.31 -45.71 6.07
CA GLN A 176 15.66 -46.26 6.25
C GLN A 176 16.10 -46.19 7.72
N LEU A 177 15.81 -45.09 8.41
CA LEU A 177 16.12 -44.94 9.84
C LEU A 177 15.34 -45.96 10.68
N GLY A 178 14.08 -46.23 10.34
CA GLY A 178 13.28 -47.29 10.99
C GLY A 178 13.94 -48.67 10.86
N LYS A 179 14.40 -49.02 9.66
CA LYS A 179 15.09 -50.29 9.39
C LYS A 179 16.41 -50.40 10.15
N VAL A 180 17.22 -49.34 10.17
CA VAL A 180 18.49 -49.32 10.92
C VAL A 180 18.24 -49.47 12.42
N LYS A 181 17.27 -48.75 12.99
CA LYS A 181 16.92 -48.88 14.41
C LYS A 181 16.49 -50.30 14.76
N ALA A 182 15.69 -50.94 13.91
CA ALA A 182 15.29 -52.34 14.10
C ALA A 182 16.51 -53.28 14.06
N ALA A 183 17.41 -53.12 13.08
CA ALA A 183 18.62 -53.93 12.98
C ALA A 183 19.54 -53.73 14.20
N VAL A 184 19.73 -52.50 14.69
CA VAL A 184 20.54 -52.23 15.88
C VAL A 184 19.96 -52.90 17.13
N ASN A 185 18.63 -52.93 17.28
CA ASN A 185 17.97 -53.58 18.40
C ASN A 185 18.09 -55.13 18.37
N THR A 186 18.51 -55.73 17.26
CA THR A 186 18.74 -57.20 17.18
C THR A 186 20.12 -57.66 17.66
N TRP A 187 21.04 -56.74 18.02
CA TRP A 187 22.31 -57.15 18.63
C TRP A 187 22.09 -57.67 20.04
N GLN A 188 21.83 -58.98 20.13
CA GLN A 188 21.58 -59.66 21.38
C GLN A 188 22.90 -59.78 22.15
N LYS A 189 23.09 -58.94 23.16
CA LYS A 189 24.26 -59.02 24.04
C LYS A 189 24.07 -60.20 24.99
N VAL A 190 25.00 -61.15 24.99
CA VAL A 190 24.96 -62.32 25.88
C VAL A 190 26.33 -62.49 26.51
N ALA A 191 26.39 -62.45 27.84
CA ALA A 191 27.62 -62.67 28.59
C ALA A 191 27.29 -63.10 30.02
N PHE A 192 27.97 -64.12 30.52
CA PHE A 192 27.91 -64.51 31.92
C PHE A 192 29.30 -64.79 32.48
N SER A 193 29.44 -64.63 33.79
CA SER A 193 30.60 -65.04 34.56
C SER A 193 30.15 -65.39 35.96
N ALA A 194 30.51 -66.59 36.42
CA ALA A 194 30.14 -67.08 37.74
C ALA A 194 31.29 -67.88 38.38
N SER A 195 31.37 -67.83 39.70
CA SER A 195 32.29 -68.63 40.50
C SER A 195 31.55 -69.60 41.43
N ILE A 196 32.28 -70.58 41.94
CA ILE A 196 31.84 -71.38 43.07
C ILE A 196 32.10 -70.58 44.35
N THR A 197 31.11 -70.52 45.24
CA THR A 197 31.30 -70.11 46.64
C THR A 197 31.09 -71.34 47.52
N GLU A 198 32.12 -71.75 48.27
CA GLU A 198 32.01 -72.89 49.19
C GLU A 198 30.87 -72.65 50.21
N GLY A 199 30.01 -73.65 50.35
CA GLY A 199 28.89 -73.65 51.28
C GLY A 199 28.36 -75.06 51.46
N ALA A 200 27.69 -75.34 52.58
CA ALA A 200 27.28 -76.69 52.98
C ALA A 200 26.42 -77.45 51.95
N ASN A 201 25.79 -76.72 51.01
CA ASN A 201 24.87 -77.26 50.00
C ASN A 201 25.41 -77.23 48.56
N ILE A 202 26.69 -76.86 48.34
CA ILE A 202 27.26 -76.81 46.99
C ILE A 202 28.05 -78.09 46.72
N PHE A 203 27.61 -78.84 45.72
CA PHE A 203 28.32 -80.03 45.29
C PHE A 203 29.60 -79.65 44.56
N THR A 204 30.75 -79.99 45.16
CA THR A 204 32.07 -79.84 44.55
C THR A 204 32.84 -81.17 44.45
N GLY A 205 32.18 -82.27 44.83
CA GLY A 205 32.73 -83.62 44.83
C GLY A 205 33.39 -84.05 46.17
N PRO A 206 33.88 -85.30 46.22
CA PRO A 206 33.70 -86.33 45.19
C PRO A 206 32.27 -86.90 45.17
N SER A 207 31.74 -87.18 43.97
CA SER A 207 30.50 -87.95 43.86
C SER A 207 30.77 -89.42 44.14
N ARG A 208 29.93 -90.05 44.96
CA ARG A 208 29.87 -91.52 45.11
C ARG A 208 28.97 -92.17 44.06
N SER A 209 28.24 -91.38 43.28
CA SER A 209 27.40 -91.86 42.17
C SER A 209 28.25 -92.04 40.91
N ILE A 210 27.91 -93.05 40.11
CA ILE A 210 28.50 -93.28 38.77
C ILE A 210 28.07 -92.18 37.80
N LEU A 211 26.98 -91.46 38.10
CA LEU A 211 26.48 -90.35 37.26
C LEU A 211 27.32 -89.09 37.52
N SER A 212 27.84 -88.50 36.44
CA SER A 212 28.51 -87.20 36.48
C SER A 212 27.54 -86.13 36.96
N SER A 213 27.97 -85.32 37.93
CA SER A 213 27.14 -84.27 38.53
C SER A 213 27.54 -82.93 37.92
N THR A 214 26.53 -82.15 37.51
CA THR A 214 26.72 -80.77 37.03
C THR A 214 27.27 -79.90 38.16
N LEU A 215 28.32 -79.15 37.85
CA LEU A 215 28.88 -78.14 38.73
C LEU A 215 28.04 -76.87 38.63
N VAL A 216 27.55 -76.40 39.77
CA VAL A 216 26.77 -75.17 39.87
C VAL A 216 27.67 -74.04 40.37
N PHE A 217 27.95 -73.06 39.51
CA PHE A 217 28.69 -71.85 39.85
C PHE A 217 27.66 -70.83 40.37
N ASN A 218 27.39 -70.90 41.66
CA ASN A 218 26.28 -70.24 42.31
C ASN A 218 26.47 -68.72 42.49
N ASN A 219 27.71 -68.23 42.49
CA ASN A 219 28.01 -66.82 42.65
C ASN A 219 28.18 -66.14 41.29
N VAL A 220 27.14 -65.43 40.84
CA VAL A 220 27.11 -64.81 39.51
C VAL A 220 27.61 -63.37 39.58
N PHE A 221 28.67 -63.06 38.82
CA PHE A 221 29.18 -61.70 38.64
C PHE A 221 28.39 -60.94 37.57
N THR A 222 28.11 -61.61 36.45
CA THR A 222 27.42 -61.03 35.28
C THR A 222 26.52 -62.09 34.65
N ASN A 223 25.36 -61.68 34.14
CA ASN A 223 24.43 -62.54 33.37
C ASN A 223 23.59 -61.75 32.37
N ILE A 224 24.26 -60.99 31.49
CA ILE A 224 23.60 -60.25 30.42
C ILE A 224 22.95 -61.24 29.45
N GLY A 225 21.65 -61.04 29.18
CA GLY A 225 20.84 -61.96 28.39
C GLY A 225 20.22 -63.11 29.19
N ASN A 226 20.48 -63.20 30.51
CA ASN A 226 19.93 -64.20 31.42
C ASN A 226 20.08 -65.65 30.92
N ALA A 227 21.18 -65.92 30.22
CA ALA A 227 21.43 -67.20 29.55
C ALA A 227 22.04 -68.26 30.48
N TYR A 228 22.63 -67.86 31.61
CA TYR A 228 23.13 -68.78 32.63
C TYR A 228 22.13 -68.95 33.78
N ASN A 229 21.82 -70.18 34.16
CA ASN A 229 20.97 -70.50 35.30
C ASN A 229 21.85 -70.93 36.49
N SER A 230 21.93 -70.06 37.51
CA SER A 230 22.75 -70.29 38.71
C SER A 230 22.20 -71.34 39.67
N GLN A 231 20.98 -71.84 39.46
CA GLN A 231 20.41 -72.94 40.24
C GLN A 231 20.77 -74.30 39.63
N THR A 232 20.92 -74.37 38.31
CA THR A 232 21.19 -75.62 37.58
C THR A 232 22.64 -75.75 37.11
N GLY A 233 23.37 -74.64 37.03
CA GLY A 233 24.73 -74.60 36.48
C GLY A 233 24.78 -74.62 34.94
N ILE A 234 23.65 -74.43 34.27
CA ILE A 234 23.50 -74.61 32.82
C ILE A 234 23.41 -73.24 32.14
N PHE A 235 24.22 -73.05 31.10
CA PHE A 235 24.04 -72.01 30.11
C PHE A 235 23.14 -72.52 28.97
N THR A 236 22.17 -71.73 28.53
CA THR A 236 21.30 -72.01 27.38
C THR A 236 21.44 -70.90 26.35
N ALA A 237 21.86 -71.23 25.13
CA ALA A 237 22.07 -70.26 24.07
C ALA A 237 20.74 -69.60 23.65
N PRO A 238 20.55 -68.28 23.86
CA PRO A 238 19.28 -67.62 23.53
C PRO A 238 19.13 -67.36 22.02
N VAL A 239 20.24 -67.37 21.27
CA VAL A 239 20.31 -67.23 19.81
C VAL A 239 21.38 -68.13 19.22
N LYS A 240 21.23 -68.46 17.93
CA LYS A 240 22.28 -69.11 17.15
C LYS A 240 23.48 -68.18 16.99
N GLY A 241 24.67 -68.67 17.31
CA GLY A 241 25.86 -67.82 17.29
C GLY A 241 27.15 -68.56 17.64
N VAL A 242 28.24 -67.81 17.60
CA VAL A 242 29.56 -68.28 18.03
C VAL A 242 29.83 -67.73 19.43
N TYR A 243 30.09 -68.64 20.37
CA TYR A 243 30.27 -68.34 21.79
C TYR A 243 31.67 -68.75 22.23
N GLN A 244 32.31 -67.93 23.07
CA GLN A 244 33.52 -68.33 23.78
C GLN A 244 33.14 -68.74 25.21
N PHE A 245 33.65 -69.89 25.64
CA PHE A 245 33.59 -70.33 27.03
C PHE A 245 34.99 -70.48 27.59
N THR A 246 35.19 -70.04 28.82
CA THR A 246 36.44 -70.21 29.55
C THR A 246 36.11 -70.65 30.97
N PHE A 247 36.93 -71.56 31.49
CA PHE A 247 36.77 -72.02 32.86
C PHE A 247 38.12 -72.32 33.48
N MET A 248 38.13 -72.21 34.81
CA MET A 248 39.25 -72.56 35.67
C MET A 248 38.72 -73.34 36.87
N THR A 249 39.47 -74.33 37.28
CA THR A 249 39.20 -75.16 38.47
C THR A 249 40.44 -75.22 39.35
N PHE A 250 40.23 -75.10 40.65
CA PHE A 250 41.23 -75.25 41.69
C PHE A 250 40.92 -76.47 42.56
N GLY A 251 41.92 -77.29 42.85
CA GLY A 251 41.79 -78.48 43.70
C GLY A 251 43.01 -78.70 44.59
N TYR A 252 42.80 -79.35 45.74
CA TYR A 252 43.88 -79.87 46.59
C TYR A 252 44.25 -81.29 46.17
N ASN A 253 45.42 -81.75 46.61
CA ASN A 253 46.00 -83.06 46.27
C ASN A 253 45.26 -84.31 46.81
N SER A 254 44.15 -84.13 47.53
CA SER A 254 43.40 -85.25 48.11
C SER A 254 42.59 -86.04 47.08
N TYR A 255 42.27 -85.42 45.94
CA TYR A 255 41.47 -86.01 44.86
C TYR A 255 42.00 -85.56 43.50
N THR A 256 41.71 -86.31 42.45
CA THR A 256 41.80 -85.80 41.08
C THR A 256 40.92 -84.55 40.96
N SER A 257 41.43 -83.49 40.35
CA SER A 257 40.69 -82.25 40.12
C SER A 257 40.57 -81.95 38.63
N GLY A 258 39.75 -80.94 38.30
CA GLY A 258 39.39 -80.63 36.91
C GLY A 258 37.93 -80.92 36.60
N ALA A 259 37.48 -80.37 35.49
CA ALA A 259 36.11 -80.49 35.02
C ALA A 259 36.06 -80.61 33.49
N ILE A 260 34.94 -81.14 33.01
CA ILE A 260 34.65 -81.30 31.59
C ILE A 260 33.55 -80.30 31.22
N LEU A 261 33.79 -79.51 30.16
CA LEU A 261 32.76 -78.71 29.53
C LEU A 261 31.96 -79.60 28.58
N VAL A 262 30.64 -79.57 28.73
CA VAL A 262 29.71 -80.42 28.00
C VAL A 262 28.77 -79.54 27.20
N LYS A 263 28.58 -79.86 25.92
CA LYS A 263 27.56 -79.27 25.05
C LYS A 263 26.49 -80.32 24.77
N ASN A 264 25.23 -80.07 25.14
CA ASN A 264 24.11 -81.01 24.92
C ASN A 264 24.42 -82.45 25.34
N GLY A 265 25.08 -82.64 26.49
CA GLY A 265 25.51 -83.96 26.96
C GLY A 265 26.80 -84.52 26.32
N ILE A 266 27.36 -83.86 25.31
CA ILE A 266 28.59 -84.30 24.60
C ILE A 266 29.82 -83.54 25.13
N TYR A 267 30.86 -84.26 25.51
CA TYR A 267 32.11 -83.68 26.01
C TYR A 267 32.82 -82.86 24.93
N GLN A 268 33.31 -81.67 25.30
CA GLN A 268 33.98 -80.75 24.38
C GLN A 268 35.45 -80.61 24.71
N VAL A 269 35.75 -79.98 25.84
CA VAL A 269 37.11 -79.76 26.37
C VAL A 269 37.10 -80.03 27.87
N SER A 270 38.27 -80.33 28.42
CA SER A 270 38.41 -80.63 29.84
C SER A 270 39.68 -80.05 30.42
N THR A 271 39.70 -80.00 31.74
CA THR A 271 40.90 -79.87 32.56
C THR A 271 41.03 -81.16 33.36
N TRP A 272 42.25 -81.58 33.65
CA TRP A 272 42.51 -82.77 34.46
C TRP A 272 43.80 -82.58 35.22
N GLU A 273 43.74 -82.72 36.54
CA GLU A 273 44.91 -82.82 37.39
C GLU A 273 44.78 -84.05 38.28
N PHE A 274 45.80 -84.90 38.25
CA PHE A 274 45.82 -86.10 39.08
C PHE A 274 46.29 -85.74 40.50
N LYS A 275 45.83 -86.48 41.50
CA LYS A 275 46.35 -86.31 42.87
C LYS A 275 47.88 -86.46 42.90
N GLY A 276 48.58 -85.40 43.29
CA GLY A 276 50.03 -85.28 43.24
C GLY A 276 50.68 -85.06 44.61
N PRO A 277 52.03 -84.94 44.65
CA PRO A 277 52.78 -84.65 45.87
C PRO A 277 52.75 -83.16 46.27
N ASP A 278 52.43 -82.27 45.35
CA ASP A 278 52.17 -80.85 45.61
C ASP A 278 50.88 -80.65 46.40
N TYR A 279 50.63 -79.43 46.89
CA TYR A 279 49.52 -79.15 47.79
C TYR A 279 48.20 -78.91 47.04
N SER A 280 48.27 -78.21 45.90
CA SER A 280 47.10 -77.77 45.15
C SER A 280 47.47 -77.33 43.74
N ASP A 281 46.55 -77.54 42.81
CA ASP A 281 46.70 -77.15 41.41
C ASP A 281 45.53 -76.31 40.92
N THR A 282 45.83 -75.53 39.88
CA THR A 282 44.84 -74.80 39.10
C THR A 282 44.98 -75.18 37.64
N ALA A 283 43.88 -75.61 37.03
CA ALA A 283 43.82 -75.89 35.61
C ALA A 283 42.75 -75.03 34.95
N SER A 284 43.01 -74.58 33.72
CA SER A 284 42.08 -73.76 32.94
C SER A 284 42.02 -74.20 31.49
N ASN A 285 40.87 -74.03 30.86
CA ASN A 285 40.72 -74.27 29.43
C ASN A 285 39.76 -73.24 28.82
N THR A 286 39.82 -73.06 27.50
CA THR A 286 38.98 -72.15 26.73
C THR A 286 38.57 -72.82 25.42
N VAL A 287 37.32 -72.62 25.01
CA VAL A 287 36.80 -73.15 23.75
C VAL A 287 35.86 -72.14 23.09
N ILE A 288 35.90 -72.09 21.76
CA ILE A 288 34.93 -71.36 20.94
C ILE A 288 34.00 -72.38 20.30
N LEU A 289 32.70 -72.28 20.57
CA LEU A 289 31.68 -73.20 20.09
C LEU A 289 30.61 -72.44 19.31
N GLN A 290 30.23 -72.99 18.15
CA GLN A 290 28.99 -72.59 17.50
C GLN A 290 27.82 -73.31 18.21
N LEU A 291 26.84 -72.53 18.66
CA LEU A 291 25.64 -73.02 19.33
C LEU A 291 24.41 -72.66 18.49
N ASN A 292 23.46 -73.58 18.38
CA ASN A 292 22.09 -73.28 17.96
C ASN A 292 21.32 -72.68 19.13
N GLN A 293 20.19 -72.00 18.84
CA GLN A 293 19.27 -71.59 19.89
C GLN A 293 18.83 -72.80 20.71
N ASN A 294 18.82 -72.65 22.02
CA ASN A 294 18.50 -73.67 23.03
C ASN A 294 19.57 -74.77 23.22
N ASP A 295 20.71 -74.73 22.52
CA ASP A 295 21.85 -75.57 22.90
C ASP A 295 22.26 -75.23 24.34
N THR A 296 22.62 -76.27 25.09
CA THR A 296 23.01 -76.18 26.50
C THR A 296 24.50 -76.41 26.66
N VAL A 297 25.13 -75.65 27.55
CA VAL A 297 26.52 -75.81 27.95
C VAL A 297 26.61 -75.81 29.47
N ASN A 298 27.26 -76.81 30.04
CA ASN A 298 27.47 -76.91 31.47
C ASN A 298 28.80 -77.60 31.79
N MET A 299 29.24 -77.48 33.03
CA MET A 299 30.44 -78.15 33.52
C MET A 299 30.02 -79.39 34.32
N ILE A 300 30.73 -80.49 34.14
CA ILE A 300 30.60 -81.68 34.98
C ILE A 300 31.96 -82.02 35.59
N LEU A 301 31.93 -82.62 36.78
CA LEU A 301 33.13 -83.11 37.44
C LEU A 301 33.54 -84.47 36.88
N TRP A 302 34.84 -84.77 36.84
CA TRP A 302 35.32 -86.13 36.58
C TRP A 302 34.80 -87.11 37.64
N GLN A 303 34.63 -88.37 37.25
CA GLN A 303 34.17 -89.41 38.19
C GLN A 303 35.15 -89.52 39.37
N GLY A 304 34.64 -89.38 40.59
CA GLY A 304 35.43 -89.39 41.83
C GLY A 304 36.34 -88.17 42.04
N GLY A 305 36.30 -87.18 41.15
CA GLY A 305 37.08 -85.95 41.27
C GLY A 305 36.49 -84.98 42.31
N LYS A 306 37.28 -83.97 42.72
CA LYS A 306 36.83 -82.87 43.60
C LYS A 306 37.50 -81.55 43.19
N ILE A 307 36.74 -80.47 43.22
CA ILE A 307 37.26 -79.10 43.15
C ILE A 307 36.88 -78.32 44.41
N HIS A 308 37.54 -77.19 44.65
CA HIS A 308 37.27 -76.32 45.82
C HIS A 308 36.84 -74.93 45.35
N ALA A 309 37.49 -74.41 44.32
CA ALA A 309 37.11 -73.17 43.67
C ALA A 309 37.12 -73.31 42.16
N GLY A 310 36.43 -72.41 41.49
CA GLY A 310 36.46 -72.33 40.04
C GLY A 310 35.67 -71.15 39.52
N VAL A 311 35.96 -70.80 38.27
CA VAL A 311 35.23 -69.77 37.51
C VAL A 311 34.76 -70.41 36.21
N PHE A 312 33.53 -70.11 35.81
CA PHE A 312 32.98 -70.44 34.51
C PHE A 312 32.38 -69.19 33.90
N SER A 313 32.87 -68.82 32.72
CA SER A 313 32.43 -67.63 31.99
C SER A 313 32.20 -67.94 30.53
N GLY A 314 31.32 -67.18 29.90
CA GLY A 314 31.14 -67.24 28.47
C GLY A 314 30.34 -66.08 27.91
N PHE A 315 30.54 -65.78 26.63
CA PHE A 315 29.86 -64.67 25.95
C PHE A 315 29.70 -64.94 24.46
N LEU A 316 28.70 -64.30 23.86
CA LEU A 316 28.46 -64.32 22.42
C LEU A 316 29.46 -63.39 21.72
N LEU A 317 30.20 -63.93 20.75
CA LEU A 317 31.09 -63.13 19.89
C LEU A 317 30.29 -62.44 18.78
N PHE A 318 29.47 -63.20 18.07
CA PHE A 318 28.56 -62.70 17.03
C PHE A 318 27.48 -63.73 16.72
N THR A 319 26.30 -63.23 16.32
CA THR A 319 25.21 -64.07 15.81
C THR A 319 25.55 -64.63 14.43
N VAL A 320 25.06 -65.83 14.12
CA VAL A 320 25.19 -66.44 12.79
C VAL A 320 23.79 -66.67 12.23
N SER A 321 23.55 -66.22 11.00
CA SER A 321 22.29 -66.45 10.26
C SER A 321 22.02 -67.93 10.01
#